data_AF-A0A1A2Z9W6-F1
#
_entry.id   AF-A0A1A2Z9W6-F1
#
_cell.length_a   1.000
_cell.length_b   1.000
_cell.length_c   1.000
_cell.angle_alpha   90.00
_cell.angle_beta   90.00
_cell.angle_gamma   90.00
#
_symmetry.space_group_name_H-M   'P 1'
#
loop_
_entity.id
_entity.type
_entity.pdbx_description
1 polymer ?
#
loop_
_entity_poly.entity_id
_entity_poly.type
_entity_poly.pdbx_seq_one_letter_code
_entity_poly.pdbx_strand_id
1 'polypeptide(L)' 'MSLITSFEYRGDRNARFQAEHKCGWFYDEKPTGGRILQLETYAKDGSTSQIMQFDRRAVGELLTIIARAFLDPATDPWKP' A
#
# COMPACT_ATOMS: atom_id res chain seq x y z
N MET A 1 14.21 -11.04 11.86
CA MET A 1 13.53 -10.18 10.86
C MET A 1 12.03 -10.27 11.11
N SER A 2 11.36 -9.15 11.38
CA SER A 2 9.90 -9.13 11.53
C SER A 2 9.27 -9.01 10.15
N LEU A 3 8.61 -10.06 9.67
CA LEU A 3 7.72 -9.92 8.52
C LEU A 3 6.47 -9.17 8.97
N ILE A 4 6.02 -8.20 8.18
CA ILE A 4 4.72 -7.57 8.42
C ILE A 4 3.66 -8.65 8.18
N THR A 5 2.95 -9.04 9.23
CA THR A 5 1.88 -10.08 9.20
C THR A 5 0.49 -9.48 9.15
N SER A 6 0.35 -8.16 9.27
CA SER A 6 -0.91 -7.47 9.02
C SER A 6 -0.64 -5.99 8.80
N PHE A 7 -1.52 -5.33 8.06
CA PHE A 7 -1.57 -3.89 7.98
C PHE A 7 -3.05 -3.47 7.99
N GLU A 8 -3.34 -2.34 8.62
CA GLU A 8 -4.68 -1.80 8.69
C GLU A 8 -4.69 -0.48 7.92
N TYR A 9 -5.55 -0.38 6.90
CA TYR A 9 -5.79 0.89 6.24
C TYR A 9 -7.01 1.54 6.89
N ARG A 10 -6.77 2.65 7.62
CA ARG A 10 -7.82 3.45 8.25
C ARG A 10 -8.03 4.74 7.47
N GLY A 11 -8.99 4.70 6.54
CA GLY A 11 -9.60 5.87 5.91
C GLY A 11 -10.98 6.19 6.51
N ASP A 12 -11.89 6.71 5.69
CA ASP A 12 -13.33 6.91 6.02
C ASP A 12 -14.12 5.59 6.17
N ARG A 13 -13.54 4.47 5.70
CA ARG A 13 -14.03 3.11 5.94
C ARG A 13 -12.89 2.25 6.49
N ASN A 14 -13.13 1.55 7.60
CA ASN A 14 -12.17 0.63 8.18
C ASN A 14 -12.01 -0.61 7.27
N ALA A 15 -10.90 -0.72 6.56
CA ALA A 15 -10.52 -1.92 5.81
C ALA A 15 -9.37 -2.62 6.55
N ARG A 16 -9.66 -3.79 7.14
CA ARG A 16 -8.67 -4.60 7.86
C ARG A 16 -8.13 -5.69 6.94
N PHE A 17 -6.83 -5.69 6.73
CA PHE A 17 -6.13 -6.73 5.98
C PHE A 17 -5.30 -7.58 6.96
N GLN A 18 -5.50 -8.90 6.91
CA GLN A 18 -4.72 -9.85 7.68
C GLN A 18 -3.91 -10.70 6.72
N ALA A 19 -2.59 -10.73 6.92
CA ALA A 19 -1.73 -11.65 6.20
C ALA A 19 -1.46 -12.87 7.07
N GLU A 20 -1.84 -14.05 6.59
CA GLU A 20 -1.48 -15.29 7.28
C GLU A 20 0.03 -15.54 7.27
N HIS A 21 0.70 -15.11 6.19
CA HIS A 21 2.13 -15.32 6.00
C HIS A 21 2.90 -14.06 5.58
N LYS A 22 2.52 -13.43 4.45
CA LYS A 22 3.21 -12.24 3.93
C LYS A 22 2.24 -11.20 3.38
N CYS A 23 2.66 -9.95 3.31
CA CYS A 23 2.02 -8.93 2.48
C CYS A 23 3.02 -8.28 1.53
N GLY A 24 2.54 -7.72 0.42
CA GLY A 24 3.38 -7.06 -0.57
C GLY A 24 2.61 -6.10 -1.46
N TRP A 25 3.35 -5.24 -2.15
CA TRP A 25 2.82 -4.39 -3.20
C TRP A 25 3.00 -5.05 -4.56
N PHE A 26 1.94 -5.06 -5.36
CA PHE A 26 1.97 -5.44 -6.76
C PHE A 26 1.74 -4.19 -7.60
N TYR A 27 2.61 -3.94 -8.59
CA TYR A 27 2.47 -2.86 -9.56
C TYR A 27 2.60 -3.43 -10.96
N ASP A 28 1.64 -3.08 -11.82
CA ASP A 28 1.65 -3.48 -13.22
C ASP A 28 1.22 -2.31 -14.11
N GLU A 29 1.84 -2.22 -15.28
CA GLU A 29 1.56 -1.22 -16.30
C GLU A 29 1.09 -1.93 -17.57
N LYS A 30 -0.23 -2.03 -17.74
CA LYS A 30 -0.83 -2.72 -18.88
C LYS A 30 -0.99 -1.76 -20.05
N PRO A 31 -0.55 -2.14 -21.27
CA PRO A 31 -0.66 -1.30 -22.47
C PRO A 31 -2.09 -0.78 -22.77
N THR A 32 -3.12 -1.55 -22.40
CA THR A 32 -4.52 -1.24 -22.68
C THR A 32 -5.36 -0.99 -21.43
N GLY A 33 -4.82 -1.29 -20.23
CA GLY A 33 -5.55 -1.26 -18.95
C GLY A 33 -5.11 -0.16 -18.00
N GLY A 34 -4.06 0.59 -18.35
CA GLY A 34 -3.47 1.62 -17.48
C GLY A 34 -2.58 1.02 -16.40
N ARG A 35 -2.28 1.84 -15.38
CA ARG A 35 -1.42 1.48 -14.25
C ARG A 35 -2.28 0.97 -13.11
N ILE A 36 -1.88 -0.15 -12.53
CA ILE A 36 -2.56 -0.78 -11.40
C ILE A 36 -1.56 -0.85 -10.26
N LEU A 37 -1.96 -0.33 -9.09
CA LEU A 37 -1.28 -0.57 -7.83
C LEU A 37 -2.18 -1.43 -6.95
N GLN A 38 -1.64 -2.49 -6.39
CA GLN A 38 -2.37 -3.40 -5.52
C GLN A 38 -1.56 -3.69 -4.26
N LEU A 39 -2.29 -3.88 -3.17
CA LEU A 39 -1.75 -4.39 -1.92
C LEU A 39 -2.32 -5.78 -1.70
N GLU A 40 -1.42 -6.75 -1.56
CA GLU A 40 -1.76 -8.17 -1.54
C GLU A 40 -1.33 -8.81 -0.22
N THR A 41 -2.15 -9.75 0.26
CA THR A 41 -1.78 -10.67 1.35
C THR A 41 -1.65 -12.07 0.80
N TYR A 42 -0.72 -12.85 1.35
CA TYR A 42 -0.40 -14.20 0.91
C TYR A 42 -0.58 -15.20 2.06
N ALA A 43 -1.16 -16.35 1.72
CA ALA A 43 -1.24 -17.52 2.57
C ALA A 43 0.11 -18.27 2.61
N LYS A 44 0.21 -19.30 3.46
CA LYS A 44 1.46 -20.08 3.62
C LYS A 44 1.87 -20.86 2.38
N ASP A 45 0.90 -21.23 1.55
CA ASP A 45 1.14 -21.92 0.26
C ASP A 45 1.55 -20.95 -0.86
N GLY A 46 1.63 -19.64 -0.57
CA GLY A 46 1.97 -18.59 -1.53
C GLY A 46 0.78 -18.08 -2.34
N SER A 47 -0.43 -18.61 -2.15
CA SER A 47 -1.63 -18.10 -2.80
C SER A 47 -2.03 -16.72 -2.26
N THR A 48 -2.59 -15.88 -3.12
CA THR A 48 -3.10 -14.56 -2.73
C THR A 48 -4.42 -14.71 -1.97
N SER A 49 -4.48 -14.19 -0.75
CA SER A 49 -5.64 -14.28 0.14
C SER A 49 -6.56 -13.07 0.00
N GLN A 50 -6.02 -11.85 0.08
CA GLN A 50 -6.77 -10.60 -0.06
C GLN A 50 -6.03 -9.64 -1.00
N ILE A 51 -6.80 -8.88 -1.78
CA ILE A 51 -6.29 -7.90 -2.74
C ILE A 51 -7.05 -6.58 -2.55
N MET A 52 -6.30 -5.49 -2.37
CA MET A 52 -6.83 -4.13 -2.47
C MET A 52 -6.24 -3.47 -3.70
N GLN A 53 -7.08 -3.12 -4.68
CA GLN A 53 -6.66 -2.34 -5.84
C GLN A 53 -6.86 -0.85 -5.56
N PHE A 54 -5.86 -0.05 -5.92
CA PHE A 54 -5.92 1.39 -5.84
C PHE A 54 -6.20 1.95 -7.23
N ASP A 55 -7.30 2.68 -7.34
CA ASP A 55 -7.52 3.51 -8.52
C ASP A 55 -6.63 4.77 -8.48
N ARG A 56 -6.66 5.55 -9.56
CA ARG A 56 -5.84 6.78 -9.68
C ARG A 56 -6.06 7.77 -8.52
N ARG A 57 -7.29 7.88 -8.01
CA ARG A 57 -7.60 8.80 -6.91
C ARG A 57 -6.98 8.30 -5.61
N ALA A 58 -7.20 7.03 -5.27
CA ALA A 58 -6.67 6.42 -4.06
C ALA A 58 -5.12 6.42 -4.06
N VAL A 59 -4.48 6.21 -5.22
CA VAL A 59 -3.02 6.36 -5.37
C VAL A 59 -2.58 7.81 -5.07
N GLY A 60 -3.32 8.81 -5.58
CA GLY A 60 -3.01 10.22 -5.31
C GLY A 60 -3.14 10.59 -3.82
N GLU A 61 -4.15 10.06 -3.14
CA GLU A 61 -4.33 10.23 -1.69
C GLU A 61 -3.18 9.57 -0.90
N LEU A 62 -2.79 8.34 -1.27
CA LEU A 62 -1.65 7.64 -0.67
C LEU A 62 -0.34 8.44 -0.83
N LEU A 63 -0.07 8.96 -2.02
CA LEU A 63 1.11 9.80 -2.27
C LEU A 63 1.10 11.07 -1.42
N THR A 64 -0.07 11.68 -1.24
CA THR A 64 -0.23 12.87 -0.38
C THR A 64 0.08 12.53 1.08
N ILE A 65 -0.37 11.38 1.57
CA ILE A 65 -0.08 10.90 2.93
C ILE A 65 1.42 10.66 3.11
N ILE A 66 2.06 9.95 2.17
CA ILE A 66 3.51 9.69 2.21
C ILE A 66 4.29 11.00 2.20
N ALA A 67 3.92 11.94 1.33
CA ALA A 67 4.56 13.25 1.26
C ALA A 67 4.43 14.01 2.58
N ARG A 68 3.27 14.00 3.23
CA ARG A 68 3.11 14.64 4.55
C ARG A 68 3.88 13.93 5.66
N ALA A 69 3.95 12.60 5.63
CA ALA A 69 4.59 11.83 6.68
C ALA A 69 6.13 11.91 6.63
N PHE A 70 6.69 11.97 5.43
CA PHE A 70 8.14 11.86 5.22
C PHE A 70 8.79 13.06 4.55
N LEU A 71 8.01 13.91 3.88
CA LEU A 71 8.48 15.04 3.09
C LEU A 71 7.89 16.38 3.56
N ASP A 72 7.31 16.44 4.77
CA ASP A 72 6.86 17.73 5.33
C ASP A 72 8.07 18.66 5.43
N PRO A 73 8.07 19.79 4.69
CA PRO A 73 9.17 20.75 4.73
C PRO A 73 9.48 21.30 6.13
N ALA A 74 8.52 21.22 7.06
CA ALA A 74 8.69 21.68 8.44
C ALA A 74 9.43 20.66 9.34
N THR A 75 9.56 19.40 8.93
CA THR A 75 10.19 18.34 9.72
C THR A 75 11.34 17.62 8.99
N ASP A 76 11.77 18.11 7.83
CA ASP A 76 12.88 17.55 7.06
C ASP A 76 14.23 17.90 7.73
N PRO A 77 14.95 16.95 8.36
CA PRO A 77 16.23 17.21 9.00
C PRO A 77 17.38 17.39 7.99
N TRP A 78 17.13 17.23 6.69
CA TRP A 78 18.12 17.28 5.61
C TRP A 78 17.87 18.43 4.62
N LYS A 79 16.94 19.34 4.92
CA LYS A 79 16.81 20.60 4.21
C LYS A 79 17.81 21.63 4.80
N PRO A 80 18.63 22.30 3.98
CA PRO A 80 19.54 23.35 4.47
C PRO A 80 18.80 24.55 5.06
#